data_AF-A0A0S8JJI2-F1
#
_entry.id   AF-A0A0S8JJI2-F1
#
_cell.length_a   1.000
_cell.length_b   1.000
_cell.length_c   1.000
_cell.angle_alpha   90.00
_cell.angle_beta   90.00
_cell.angle_gamma   90.00
#
_symmetry.space_group_name_H-M   'P 1'
#
loop_
_entity.id
_entity.type
_entity.pdbx_description
1 polymer ?
#
loop_
_entity_poly.entity_id
_entity_poly.type
_entity_poly.pdbx_seq_one_letter_code
_entity_poly.pdbx_strand_id
1 'polypeptide(L)'
;MAIIQHGILEATKHTDLDLNATAEELASSAKTIYGMEIDNTNNSVDVFVKCYDTNNASPPTVGTTVPDMIIRVGAGKIRSVSSTRGTVSGGNVTPAAGFAFGTGLYMACVTAGGTAGTTGPTEDVKATVYTN
;
A
#
# COMPACT_ATOMS: atom_id res chain seq x y z
N MET A 1 16.69 -32.97 11.69
CA MET A 1 15.46 -32.33 11.18
C MET A 1 15.84 -30.96 10.66
N ALA A 2 16.06 -30.83 9.35
CA ALA A 2 16.44 -29.55 8.76
C ALA A 2 15.21 -28.65 8.74
N ILE A 3 15.25 -27.56 9.50
CA ILE A 3 14.26 -26.50 9.41
C ILE A 3 14.51 -25.84 8.06
N ILE A 4 13.63 -26.09 7.09
CA ILE A 4 13.61 -25.32 5.85
C ILE A 4 13.03 -23.96 6.23
N GLN A 5 13.91 -23.02 6.57
CA GLN A 5 13.59 -21.61 6.59
C GLN A 5 13.39 -21.19 5.13
N HIS A 6 12.17 -21.35 4.62
CA HIS A 6 11.81 -20.83 3.30
C HIS A 6 11.94 -19.32 3.37
N GLY A 7 13.03 -18.81 2.79
CA GLY A 7 13.31 -17.39 2.66
C GLY A 7 12.12 -16.69 2.01
N ILE A 8 11.40 -15.92 2.82
CA ILE A 8 10.71 -14.75 2.32
C ILE A 8 11.85 -13.83 1.90
N LEU A 9 11.98 -13.58 0.60
CA LEU A 9 12.81 -12.51 0.05
C LEU A 9 12.63 -11.28 0.96
N GLU A 10 13.71 -10.72 1.52
CA GLU A 10 13.69 -9.66 2.54
C GLU A 10 12.70 -8.54 2.17
N ALA A 11 11.46 -8.63 2.66
CA ALA A 11 10.43 -7.67 2.33
C ALA A 11 10.74 -6.40 3.11
N THR A 12 11.07 -5.31 2.40
CA THR A 12 11.27 -4.01 3.02
C THR A 12 9.93 -3.53 3.56
N LYS A 13 9.89 -3.30 4.88
CA LYS A 13 8.72 -2.81 5.59
C LYS A 13 8.76 -1.28 5.64
N HIS A 14 7.70 -0.65 5.17
CA HIS A 14 7.45 0.77 5.36
C HIS A 14 6.24 0.96 6.26
N THR A 15 6.31 1.84 7.24
CA THR A 15 5.18 2.15 8.13
C THR A 15 4.99 3.65 8.18
N ASP A 16 3.75 4.05 7.90
CA ASP A 16 3.22 5.38 8.09
C ASP A 16 2.20 5.30 9.25
N LEU A 17 2.30 6.20 10.21
CA LEU A 17 1.47 6.21 11.42
C LEU A 17 0.33 7.23 11.36
N ASP A 18 0.33 8.11 10.35
CA ASP A 18 -0.54 9.28 10.24
C ASP A 18 -0.84 9.61 8.77
N LEU A 19 -1.12 8.56 7.98
CA LEU A 19 -1.39 8.66 6.55
C LEU A 19 -2.60 9.60 6.31
N ASN A 20 -2.33 10.70 5.61
CA ASN A 20 -3.25 11.83 5.47
C ASN A 20 -3.54 12.14 3.98
N ALA A 21 -4.22 13.27 3.71
CA ALA A 21 -4.63 13.66 2.35
C ALA A 21 -3.49 14.19 1.46
N THR A 22 -2.27 14.26 1.97
CA THR A 22 -1.08 14.58 1.20
C THR A 22 -0.53 13.30 0.59
N ALA A 23 -0.06 13.35 -0.66
CA ALA A 23 0.66 12.23 -1.23
C ALA A 23 2.09 12.21 -0.68
N GLU A 24 2.43 11.12 0.01
CA GLU A 24 3.72 10.93 0.64
C GLU A 24 4.54 9.88 -0.10
N GLU A 25 5.83 10.17 -0.28
CA GLU A 25 6.76 9.25 -0.96
C GLU A 25 7.08 8.07 -0.04
N LEU A 26 6.73 6.87 -0.48
CA LEU A 26 7.18 5.63 0.16
C LEU A 26 8.50 5.15 -0.44
N ALA A 27 8.66 5.33 -1.76
CA ALA A 27 9.89 5.04 -2.48
C ALA A 27 10.01 5.87 -3.77
N SER A 28 11.19 6.43 -4.01
CA SER A 28 11.50 7.22 -5.23
C SER A 28 11.87 6.36 -6.45
N SER A 29 11.95 5.04 -6.28
CA SER A 29 12.29 4.07 -7.33
C SER A 29 11.20 3.02 -7.48
N ALA A 30 11.25 2.26 -8.57
CA ALA A 30 10.38 1.11 -8.78
C ALA A 30 10.32 0.17 -7.55
N LYS A 31 9.12 -0.29 -7.23
CA LYS A 31 8.81 -1.20 -6.11
C LYS A 31 7.67 -2.14 -6.49
N THR A 32 7.65 -3.31 -5.88
CA THR A 32 6.50 -4.22 -5.94
C THR A 32 5.89 -4.34 -4.56
N ILE A 33 4.59 -4.04 -4.41
CA ILE A 33 3.87 -4.28 -3.15
C ILE A 33 3.43 -5.74 -3.11
N TYR A 34 3.82 -6.46 -2.05
CA TYR A 34 3.39 -7.84 -1.77
C TYR A 34 2.32 -7.93 -0.69
N GLY A 35 2.23 -6.91 0.14
CA GLY A 35 1.21 -6.81 1.15
C GLY A 35 1.10 -5.41 1.71
N MET A 36 -0.08 -5.09 2.22
CA MET A 36 -0.35 -3.86 2.94
C MET A 36 -1.37 -4.14 4.03
N GLU A 37 -1.14 -3.60 5.21
CA GLU A 37 -2.07 -3.56 6.33
C GLU A 37 -2.43 -2.11 6.60
N ILE A 38 -3.73 -1.81 6.63
CA ILE A 38 -4.26 -0.46 6.86
C ILE A 38 -5.18 -0.52 8.08
N ASP A 39 -4.89 0.30 9.08
CA ASP A 39 -5.67 0.43 10.31
C ASP A 39 -6.48 1.73 10.29
N ASN A 40 -7.80 1.57 10.23
CA ASN A 40 -8.80 2.64 10.31
C ASN A 40 -9.70 2.47 11.54
N THR A 41 -9.19 1.88 12.62
CA THR A 41 -10.00 1.54 13.81
C THR A 41 -10.54 2.74 14.57
N ASN A 42 -9.86 3.89 14.49
CA ASN A 42 -10.23 5.10 15.21
C ASN A 42 -11.21 6.02 14.45
N ASN A 43 -11.37 5.86 13.13
CA ASN A 43 -12.28 6.71 12.36
C ASN A 43 -13.71 6.13 12.31
N SER A 44 -14.68 7.04 12.30
CA SER A 44 -16.12 6.75 12.12
C SER A 44 -16.59 6.77 10.66
N VAL A 45 -15.67 7.05 9.73
CA VAL A 45 -15.92 7.08 8.28
C VAL A 45 -15.03 6.09 7.55
N ASP A 46 -15.47 5.69 6.37
CA ASP A 46 -14.64 4.93 5.45
C ASP A 46 -13.46 5.77 4.97
N VAL A 47 -12.33 5.10 4.76
CA VAL A 47 -11.14 5.71 4.19
C VAL A 47 -10.70 4.96 2.94
N PHE A 48 -10.01 5.68 2.07
CA PHE A 48 -9.53 5.20 0.80
C PHE A 48 -8.05 5.52 0.69
N VAL A 49 -7.22 4.49 0.83
CA VAL A 49 -5.78 4.59 0.60
C VAL A 49 -5.55 4.50 -0.90
N LYS A 50 -5.00 5.56 -1.46
CA LYS A 50 -4.65 5.71 -2.88
C LYS A 50 -3.14 5.50 -3.02
N CYS A 51 -2.75 4.63 -3.94
CA CYS A 51 -1.36 4.41 -4.30
C CYS A 51 -1.12 4.92 -5.72
N TYR A 52 0.03 5.55 -5.94
CA TYR A 52 0.40 6.17 -7.21
C TYR A 52 1.77 5.67 -7.67
N ASP A 53 1.87 5.35 -8.96
CA ASP A 53 3.09 5.02 -9.68
C ASP A 53 3.67 6.29 -10.32
N THR A 54 4.37 7.07 -9.50
CA THR A 54 5.04 8.30 -9.94
C THR A 54 6.37 8.46 -9.19
N ASN A 55 7.26 9.33 -9.68
CA ASN A 55 8.52 9.65 -9.02
C ASN A 55 8.54 11.09 -8.50
N ASN A 56 9.59 11.43 -7.74
CA ASN A 56 9.77 12.77 -7.16
C ASN A 56 9.93 13.90 -8.18
N ALA A 57 10.24 13.61 -9.46
CA ALA A 57 10.32 14.62 -10.49
C ALA A 57 8.93 15.12 -10.92
N SER A 58 7.88 14.35 -10.66
CA SER A 58 6.49 14.71 -10.91
C SER A 58 5.58 14.04 -9.87
N PRO A 59 5.61 14.51 -8.60
CA PRO A 59 4.82 13.91 -7.53
C PRO A 59 3.32 14.02 -7.82
N PRO A 60 2.51 13.07 -7.34
CA PRO A 60 1.09 13.03 -7.66
C PRO A 60 0.34 14.11 -6.88
N THR A 61 -0.65 14.73 -7.51
CA THR A 61 -1.54 15.69 -6.85
C THR A 61 -2.83 14.98 -6.46
N VAL A 62 -3.09 14.85 -5.15
CA VAL A 62 -4.30 14.21 -4.63
C VAL A 62 -5.54 14.99 -5.10
N GLY A 63 -6.53 14.27 -5.61
CA GLY A 63 -7.77 14.83 -6.16
C GLY A 63 -7.75 15.05 -7.68
N THR A 64 -6.58 15.05 -8.32
CA THR A 64 -6.46 15.21 -9.79
C THR A 64 -5.65 14.11 -10.46
N THR A 65 -4.59 13.59 -9.84
CA THR A 65 -3.84 12.45 -10.36
C THR A 65 -4.65 11.17 -10.18
N VAL A 66 -4.76 10.37 -11.24
CA VAL A 66 -5.43 9.06 -11.19
C VAL A 66 -4.54 8.09 -10.39
N PRO A 67 -5.04 7.46 -9.31
CA PRO A 67 -4.28 6.45 -8.59
C PRO A 67 -4.28 5.11 -9.34
N ASP A 68 -3.15 4.39 -9.26
CA ASP A 68 -2.96 3.06 -9.84
C ASP A 68 -3.65 1.97 -9.01
N MET A 69 -3.79 2.20 -7.71
CA MET A 69 -4.51 1.31 -6.80
C MET A 69 -5.27 2.12 -5.75
N ILE A 70 -6.50 1.69 -5.45
CA ILE A 70 -7.31 2.25 -4.35
C ILE A 70 -7.79 1.12 -3.45
N ILE A 71 -7.52 1.24 -2.15
CA ILE A 71 -7.97 0.30 -1.13
C ILE A 71 -8.93 1.00 -0.20
N ARG A 72 -10.21 0.59 -0.23
CA ARG A 72 -11.21 1.03 0.74
C ARG A 72 -11.04 0.28 2.05
N VAL A 73 -11.05 0.99 3.17
CA VAL A 73 -11.13 0.41 4.52
C VAL A 73 -12.35 0.99 5.21
N GLY A 74 -13.20 0.10 5.73
CA GLY A 74 -14.42 0.53 6.42
C GLY A 74 -14.11 1.30 7.70
N ALA A 75 -15.05 2.13 8.15
CA ALA A 75 -15.00 2.75 9.47
C ALA A 75 -14.78 1.70 10.59
N GLY A 76 -13.83 1.97 11.49
CA GLY A 76 -13.55 1.11 12.63
C GLY A 76 -12.95 -0.26 12.26
N LYS A 77 -12.27 -0.38 11.10
CA LYS A 77 -11.73 -1.67 10.60
C LYS A 77 -10.23 -1.60 10.32
N ILE A 78 -9.60 -2.77 10.40
CA ILE A 78 -8.29 -3.05 9.81
C ILE A 78 -8.53 -3.84 8.52
N ARG A 79 -7.79 -3.53 7.47
CA ARG A 79 -7.78 -4.30 6.23
C ARG A 79 -6.35 -4.70 5.86
N SER A 80 -6.13 -5.99 5.71
CA SER A 80 -4.89 -6.53 5.15
C SER A 80 -5.15 -7.01 3.72
N VAL A 81 -4.37 -6.51 2.78
CA VAL A 81 -4.29 -7.00 1.39
C VAL A 81 -2.93 -7.66 1.21
N SER A 82 -2.91 -8.88 0.69
CA SER A 82 -1.67 -9.58 0.40
C SER A 82 -1.80 -10.27 -0.95
N SER A 83 -0.75 -10.17 -1.77
CA SER A 83 -0.54 -11.10 -2.87
C SER A 83 -0.06 -12.42 -2.27
N THR A 84 -0.97 -13.28 -1.80
CA THR A 84 -0.60 -14.65 -1.38
C THR A 84 -1.30 -15.68 -2.25
N ARG A 85 -0.60 -16.12 -3.30
CA ARG A 85 -0.39 -17.55 -3.60
C ARG A 85 0.67 -17.68 -4.70
N GLY A 86 1.94 -17.59 -4.30
CA GLY A 86 2.99 -18.25 -5.06
C GLY A 86 2.67 -19.74 -5.13
N THR A 87 2.66 -20.32 -6.32
CA THR A 87 2.49 -21.77 -6.46
C THR A 87 3.80 -22.44 -6.09
N VAL A 88 3.76 -23.39 -5.17
CA VAL A 88 4.88 -24.30 -4.94
C VAL A 88 4.78 -25.38 -6.01
N SER A 89 5.66 -25.32 -7.01
CA SER A 89 5.81 -26.40 -7.99
C SER A 89 7.26 -26.88 -7.96
N GLY A 90 7.45 -28.16 -7.66
CA GLY A 90 8.77 -28.79 -7.68
C GLY A 90 9.80 -28.26 -6.66
N GLY A 91 9.38 -27.66 -5.55
CA GLY A 91 10.29 -27.12 -4.53
C GLY A 91 10.81 -25.70 -4.79
N ASN A 92 10.38 -25.07 -5.89
CA ASN A 92 10.66 -23.65 -6.15
C ASN A 92 9.49 -22.79 -5.66
N VAL A 93 9.78 -21.84 -4.76
CA VAL A 93 8.85 -20.78 -4.38
C VAL A 93 8.92 -19.71 -5.46
N THR A 94 7.87 -19.61 -6.28
CA THR A 94 7.70 -18.44 -7.14
C THR A 94 7.11 -17.32 -6.27
N PRO A 95 7.74 -16.13 -6.17
CA PRO A 95 7.13 -14.99 -5.48
C PRO A 95 5.72 -14.77 -6.04
N ALA A 96 4.74 -14.56 -5.16
CA ALA A 96 3.40 -14.19 -5.61
C ALA A 96 3.51 -12.94 -6.50
N ALA A 97 2.69 -12.87 -7.56
CA ALA A 97 2.60 -11.67 -8.38
C ALA A 97 2.11 -10.52 -7.49
N GLY A 98 3.03 -9.66 -7.05
CA GLY A 98 2.72 -8.42 -6.34
C GLY A 98 2.24 -7.35 -7.33
N PHE A 99 1.86 -6.19 -6.80
CA PHE A 99 1.48 -5.05 -7.63
C PHE A 99 2.72 -4.20 -7.90
N ALA A 100 3.12 -4.11 -9.17
CA ALA A 100 4.31 -3.38 -9.57
C ALA A 100 4.01 -1.88 -9.75
N PHE A 101 4.87 -1.05 -9.17
CA PHE A 101 4.98 0.39 -9.38
C PHE A 101 6.33 0.64 -10.07
N GLY A 102 6.31 1.01 -11.34
CA GLY A 102 7.46 1.04 -12.24
C GLY A 102 8.36 2.27 -12.12
N THR A 103 7.89 3.35 -11.50
CA THR A 103 8.63 4.62 -11.39
C THR A 103 8.97 4.96 -9.94
N GLY A 104 7.98 4.91 -9.06
CA GLY A 104 8.07 5.20 -7.64
C GLY A 104 6.73 4.89 -6.99
N LEU A 105 6.68 4.94 -5.67
CA LEU A 105 5.48 4.60 -4.90
C LEU A 105 5.15 5.73 -3.95
N TYR A 106 3.98 6.33 -4.16
CA TYR A 106 3.39 7.34 -3.28
C TYR A 106 2.07 6.84 -2.72
N MET A 107 1.73 7.27 -1.51
CA MET A 107 0.45 6.95 -0.87
C MET A 107 -0.23 8.20 -0.33
N ALA A 108 -1.57 8.20 -0.36
CA ALA A 108 -2.39 9.19 0.33
C ALA A 108 -3.65 8.50 0.87
N CYS A 109 -4.25 9.06 1.92
CA CYS A 109 -5.51 8.60 2.49
C CYS A 109 -6.55 9.71 2.47
N VAL A 110 -7.71 9.41 1.88
CA VAL A 110 -8.84 10.36 1.82
C VAL A 110 -10.16 9.66 2.16
N THR A 111 -11.19 10.45 2.41
CA THR A 111 -12.54 9.96 2.74
C THR A 111 -13.44 9.73 1.52
N ALA A 112 -12.92 9.95 0.30
CA ALA A 112 -13.63 9.69 -0.95
C ALA A 112 -12.80 8.83 -1.92
N GLY A 113 -13.44 7.81 -2.50
CA GLY A 113 -12.82 6.95 -3.50
C GLY A 113 -12.70 7.60 -4.89
N GLY A 114 -12.02 6.90 -5.81
CA GLY A 114 -11.77 7.37 -7.18
C GLY A 114 -10.64 8.39 -7.27
N THR A 115 -10.60 9.16 -8.37
CA THR A 115 -9.58 10.20 -8.57
C THR A 115 -9.81 11.40 -7.65
N ALA A 116 -11.06 11.85 -7.56
CA ALA A 116 -11.47 12.99 -6.75
C ALA A 116 -11.31 12.74 -5.24
N GLY A 117 -11.47 13.81 -4.45
CA GLY A 117 -11.36 13.78 -3.00
C GLY A 117 -9.99 14.21 -2.51
N THR A 118 -9.99 15.26 -1.68
CA THR A 118 -8.81 15.90 -1.08
C THR A 118 -8.92 16.01 0.44
N THR A 119 -10.01 15.50 1.03
CA THR A 119 -10.25 15.56 2.47
C THR A 119 -9.69 14.32 3.13
N GLY A 120 -8.77 14.52 4.07
CA GLY A 120 -8.15 13.45 4.84
C GLY A 120 -9.08 12.86 5.90
N PRO A 121 -8.69 11.73 6.51
CA PRO A 121 -9.36 11.23 7.72
C PRO A 121 -9.22 12.24 8.87
N THR A 122 -10.16 12.22 9.80
CA THR A 122 -10.10 13.09 10.99
C THR A 122 -9.12 12.56 12.03
N GLU A 123 -9.07 11.23 12.17
CA GLU A 123 -8.16 10.52 13.06
C GLU A 123 -7.08 9.81 12.24
N ASP A 124 -5.92 9.56 12.86
CA ASP A 124 -4.78 8.90 12.22
C ASP A 124 -5.17 7.55 11.59
N VAL A 125 -4.78 7.37 10.33
CA VAL A 125 -4.82 6.09 9.62
C VAL A 125 -3.40 5.57 9.52
N LYS A 126 -3.18 4.33 9.94
CA LYS A 126 -1.85 3.71 9.89
C LYS A 126 -1.77 2.78 8.70
N ALA A 127 -0.67 2.82 7.96
CA ALA A 127 -0.43 1.92 6.85
C ALA A 127 0.95 1.26 6.99
N THR A 128 0.99 -0.06 6.91
CA THR A 128 2.23 -0.83 6.79
C THR A 128 2.26 -1.51 5.43
N VAL A 129 3.33 -1.30 4.67
CA VAL A 129 3.50 -1.84 3.31
C VAL A 129 4.76 -2.70 3.25
N TYR A 130 4.65 -3.83 2.57
CA TYR A 130 5.73 -4.79 2.35
C TYR A 130 6.14 -4.78 0.88
N THR A 131 7.40 -4.43 0.59
CA THR A 131 7.94 -4.29 -0.78
C THR A 131 9.26 -5.06 -0.99
N ASN A 132 9.74 -5.19 -2.24
CA ASN A 132 11.08 -5.70 -2.55
C ASN A 132 12.10 -4.60 -2.87
#